data_AF-A0A9Y6J5Z2-F1
#
_entry.id   AF-A0A9Y6J5Z2-F1
#
_cell.length_a   1.000
_cell.length_b   1.000
_cell.length_c   1.000
_cell.angle_alpha   90.00
_cell.angle_beta   90.00
_cell.angle_gamma   90.00
#
_symmetry.space_group_name_H-M   'P 1'
#
loop_
_entity.id
_entity.type
_entity.pdbx_description
1 polymer ?
#
loop_
_entity_poly.entity_id
_entity_poly.type
_entity_poly.pdbx_seq_one_letter_code
_entity_poly.pdbx_strand_id
1 'polypeptide(L)'
;CDFLWQPLFAFLYKEQFPVDGWKVYDPAAEYRRQGLPNESWTISKINSTYELCDTYPSVLVIPTNITDEDIKRVAVFRAKHRIPVLSWIHPESQATIVRCSQPLVGPSDRRCKEDERFLQIIMDANAQSHKLTIFDARQSSVAITNKGKDGGYESESFYPNVELNFLEIPNIHVMRESLRKMKDVVYPTIDEAHWHSFIDQTHWLEYIR
;
A
#
# COMPACT_ATOMS: atom_id res chain seq x y z
N CYS A 1 3.11 -41.36 3.67
CA CYS A 1 3.40 -40.49 4.82
C CYS A 1 2.29 -39.45 4.91
N ASP A 2 1.24 -39.77 5.65
CA ASP A 2 0.07 -38.92 5.82
C ASP A 2 0.36 -37.86 6.87
N PHE A 3 0.77 -36.67 6.44
CA PHE A 3 0.70 -35.49 7.29
C PHE A 3 -0.79 -35.16 7.48
N LEU A 4 -1.36 -35.64 8.59
CA LEU A 4 -2.67 -35.21 9.07
C LEU A 4 -2.63 -33.70 9.29
N TRP A 5 -3.39 -32.96 8.48
CA TRP A 5 -3.60 -31.53 8.65
C TRP A 5 -4.30 -31.29 9.98
N GLN A 6 -3.55 -31.00 11.04
CA GLN A 6 -4.12 -30.53 12.29
C GLN A 6 -4.67 -29.10 12.07
N PRO A 7 -5.91 -28.80 12.53
CA PRO A 7 -6.46 -27.45 12.41
C PRO A 7 -5.63 -26.45 13.22
N LEU A 8 -5.55 -25.20 12.75
CA LEU A 8 -4.98 -24.12 13.53
C LEU A 8 -5.75 -23.95 14.84
N PHE A 9 -5.06 -23.63 15.95
CA PHE A 9 -5.67 -23.47 17.28
C PHE A 9 -6.83 -22.47 17.29
N ALA A 10 -6.81 -21.46 16.41
CA ALA A 10 -7.91 -20.50 16.23
C ALA A 10 -9.28 -21.15 15.94
N PHE A 11 -9.31 -22.32 15.27
CA PHE A 11 -10.56 -23.06 15.01
C PHE A 11 -10.95 -24.02 16.14
N LEU A 12 -10.06 -24.23 17.12
CA LEU A 12 -10.27 -25.09 18.29
C LEU A 12 -10.63 -24.29 19.54
N TYR A 13 -10.20 -23.02 19.59
CA TYR A 13 -10.41 -22.12 20.72
C TYR A 13 -11.89 -21.75 20.87
N LYS A 14 -12.39 -21.84 22.11
CA LYS A 14 -13.83 -21.67 22.44
C LYS A 14 -14.09 -20.65 23.56
N GLU A 15 -13.08 -19.92 23.99
CA GLU A 15 -13.28 -18.87 25.00
C GLU A 15 -14.21 -17.79 24.45
N GLN A 16 -15.00 -17.18 25.33
CA GLN A 16 -15.96 -16.15 24.98
C GLN A 16 -15.59 -14.85 25.68
N PHE A 17 -15.71 -13.75 24.94
CA PHE A 17 -15.47 -12.40 25.42
C PHE A 17 -16.76 -11.58 25.34
N PRO A 18 -16.95 -10.56 26.21
CA PRO A 18 -18.15 -9.73 26.20
C PRO A 18 -18.29 -8.87 24.94
N VAL A 19 -17.20 -8.65 24.20
CA VAL A 19 -17.16 -7.86 22.96
C VAL A 19 -16.85 -8.78 21.78
N ASP A 20 -17.65 -8.68 20.73
CA ASP A 20 -17.41 -9.36 19.46
C ASP A 20 -16.40 -8.57 18.62
N GLY A 21 -15.14 -9.01 18.66
CA GLY A 21 -14.03 -8.38 17.94
C GLY A 21 -14.24 -8.28 16.43
N TRP A 22 -15.06 -9.15 15.83
CA TRP A 22 -15.35 -9.13 14.39
C TRP A 22 -16.22 -7.94 13.96
N LYS A 23 -16.91 -7.29 14.90
CA LYS A 23 -17.80 -6.14 14.65
C LYS A 23 -17.15 -4.79 14.95
N VAL A 24 -15.88 -4.77 15.36
CA VAL A 24 -15.17 -3.53 15.71
C VAL A 24 -14.97 -2.62 14.50
N TYR A 25 -14.74 -3.20 13.33
CA TYR A 25 -14.48 -2.44 12.11
C TYR A 25 -15.65 -2.56 11.13
N ASP A 26 -16.27 -1.42 10.82
CA ASP A 26 -17.22 -1.26 9.71
C ASP A 26 -16.62 -0.27 8.69
N PRO A 27 -16.27 -0.72 7.46
CA PRO A 27 -15.70 0.14 6.43
C PRO A 27 -16.56 1.37 6.11
N ALA A 28 -17.88 1.21 6.06
CA ALA A 28 -18.78 2.31 5.73
C ALA A 28 -18.87 3.32 6.88
N ALA A 29 -18.82 2.86 8.13
CA ALA A 29 -18.75 3.73 9.29
C ALA A 29 -17.42 4.50 9.34
N GLU A 30 -16.30 3.86 9.03
CA GLU A 30 -14.99 4.53 9.00
C GLU A 30 -14.92 5.60 7.91
N TYR A 31 -15.39 5.31 6.69
CA TYR A 31 -15.45 6.34 5.64
C TYR A 31 -16.40 7.49 6.00
N ARG A 32 -17.54 7.20 6.63
CA ARG A 32 -18.45 8.24 7.13
C ARG A 32 -17.80 9.12 8.20
N ARG A 33 -16.98 8.54 9.10
CA ARG A 33 -16.20 9.28 10.10
C ARG A 33 -15.22 10.26 9.44
N GLN A 34 -14.71 9.92 8.25
CA GLN A 34 -13.84 10.78 7.44
C GLN A 34 -14.60 11.79 6.56
N GLY A 35 -15.94 11.82 6.60
CA GLY A 35 -16.76 12.73 5.79
C GLY A 35 -17.02 12.25 4.36
N LEU A 36 -16.97 10.93 4.13
CA LEU A 36 -17.16 10.32 2.81
C LEU A 36 -18.49 9.54 2.72
N PRO A 37 -19.10 9.42 1.52
CA PRO A 37 -18.69 10.05 0.26
C PRO A 37 -18.93 11.57 0.26
N ASN A 38 -18.29 12.28 -0.66
CA ASN A 38 -18.47 13.71 -0.89
C ASN A 38 -18.48 14.03 -2.40
N GLU A 39 -18.38 15.31 -2.79
CA GLU A 39 -18.39 15.70 -4.21
C GLU A 39 -17.24 15.10 -5.01
N SER A 40 -16.05 14.97 -4.41
CA SER A 40 -14.84 14.50 -5.09
C SER A 40 -14.63 12.98 -5.00
N TRP A 41 -15.17 12.33 -3.97
CA TRP A 41 -14.90 10.93 -3.64
C TRP A 41 -16.18 10.13 -3.40
N THR A 42 -16.25 8.95 -4.02
CA THR A 42 -17.41 8.05 -3.92
C THR A 42 -17.02 6.69 -3.31
N ILE A 43 -17.96 6.09 -2.59
CA ILE A 43 -17.85 4.72 -2.09
C ILE A 43 -18.33 3.77 -3.19
N SER A 44 -17.39 3.10 -3.86
CA SER A 44 -17.66 2.17 -4.95
C SER A 44 -17.86 0.74 -4.47
N LYS A 45 -18.77 0.04 -5.14
CA LYS A 45 -19.05 -1.40 -4.99
C LYS A 45 -18.42 -2.23 -6.12
N ILE A 46 -17.58 -1.64 -6.95
CA ILE A 46 -16.95 -2.32 -8.11
C ILE A 46 -16.16 -3.57 -7.71
N ASN A 47 -15.65 -3.63 -6.48
CA ASN A 47 -14.92 -4.79 -5.96
C ASN A 47 -15.76 -5.65 -4.98
N SER A 48 -17.09 -5.52 -4.96
CA SER A 48 -17.94 -6.23 -3.99
C SER A 48 -17.85 -7.76 -4.09
N THR A 49 -17.55 -8.29 -5.27
CA THR A 49 -17.31 -9.72 -5.53
C THR A 49 -15.83 -10.09 -5.60
N TYR A 50 -14.92 -9.15 -5.30
CA TYR A 50 -13.47 -9.31 -5.37
C TYR A 50 -12.91 -9.58 -6.78
N GLU A 51 -13.71 -9.40 -7.83
CA GLU A 51 -13.32 -9.63 -9.23
C GLU A 51 -12.32 -8.59 -9.76
N LEU A 52 -12.43 -7.34 -9.32
CA LEU A 52 -11.50 -6.28 -9.73
C LEU A 52 -10.12 -6.53 -9.11
N CYS A 53 -10.07 -6.76 -7.81
CA CYS A 53 -8.85 -7.07 -7.06
C CYS A 53 -9.16 -7.95 -5.85
N ASP A 54 -8.71 -9.20 -5.93
CA ASP A 54 -8.93 -10.26 -4.94
C ASP A 54 -8.26 -10.01 -3.57
N THR A 55 -7.29 -9.11 -3.53
CA THR A 55 -6.53 -8.75 -2.32
C THR A 55 -6.87 -7.37 -1.78
N TYR A 56 -7.87 -6.71 -2.33
CA TYR A 56 -8.45 -5.47 -1.82
C TYR A 56 -9.76 -5.75 -1.07
N PRO A 57 -10.23 -4.82 -0.22
CA PRO A 57 -11.53 -4.95 0.41
C PRO A 57 -12.67 -4.85 -0.62
N SER A 58 -13.85 -5.32 -0.23
CA SER A 58 -15.06 -5.30 -1.07
C SER A 58 -15.62 -3.90 -1.31
N VAL A 59 -15.25 -2.94 -0.45
CA VAL A 59 -15.66 -1.53 -0.50
C VAL A 59 -14.42 -0.67 -0.71
N LEU A 60 -14.41 0.11 -1.80
CA LEU A 60 -13.30 0.99 -2.17
C LEU A 60 -13.79 2.43 -2.26
N VAL A 61 -12.98 3.38 -1.80
CA VAL A 61 -13.23 4.80 -2.07
C VAL A 61 -12.33 5.25 -3.21
N ILE A 62 -12.96 5.78 -4.24
CA ILE A 62 -12.34 6.21 -5.50
C ILE A 62 -12.87 7.60 -5.88
N PRO A 63 -12.22 8.32 -6.80
CA PRO A 63 -12.73 9.61 -7.26
C PRO A 63 -14.08 9.48 -7.97
N THR A 64 -14.97 10.48 -7.87
CA THR A 64 -16.34 10.42 -8.42
C THR A 64 -16.39 10.45 -9.96
N ASN A 65 -15.43 11.12 -10.61
CA ASN A 65 -15.47 11.40 -12.06
C ASN A 65 -14.69 10.37 -12.91
N ILE A 66 -14.87 9.08 -12.62
CA ILE A 66 -14.24 7.99 -13.37
C ILE A 66 -15.24 6.87 -13.70
N THR A 67 -15.11 6.29 -14.90
CA THR A 67 -15.99 5.20 -15.36
C THR A 67 -15.46 3.84 -14.89
N ASP A 68 -16.35 2.86 -14.71
CA ASP A 68 -15.97 1.49 -14.35
C ASP A 68 -14.99 0.87 -15.36
N GLU A 69 -15.15 1.18 -16.64
CA GLU A 69 -14.27 0.74 -17.73
C GLU A 69 -12.86 1.35 -17.62
N ASP A 70 -12.75 2.63 -17.26
CA ASP A 70 -11.45 3.24 -16.99
C ASP A 70 -10.80 2.59 -15.76
N ILE A 71 -11.56 2.34 -14.69
CA ILE A 71 -11.07 1.65 -13.49
C ILE A 71 -10.51 0.26 -13.84
N LYS A 72 -11.22 -0.51 -14.68
CA LYS A 72 -10.75 -1.83 -15.15
C LYS A 72 -9.44 -1.72 -15.94
N ARG A 73 -9.25 -0.68 -16.76
CA ARG A 73 -7.99 -0.45 -17.48
C ARG A 73 -6.85 -0.10 -16.52
N VAL A 74 -7.11 0.76 -15.53
CA VAL A 74 -6.15 1.09 -14.46
C VAL A 74 -5.78 -0.15 -13.65
N ALA A 75 -6.75 -1.01 -13.35
CA ALA A 75 -6.51 -2.28 -12.67
C ALA A 75 -5.49 -3.14 -13.43
N VAL A 76 -5.66 -3.33 -14.74
CA VAL A 76 -4.70 -4.10 -15.55
C VAL A 76 -3.29 -3.48 -15.54
N PHE A 77 -3.19 -2.14 -15.43
CA PHE A 77 -1.90 -1.45 -15.40
C PHE A 77 -1.22 -1.44 -14.02
N ARG A 78 -1.94 -1.74 -12.94
CA ARG A 78 -1.43 -1.76 -11.56
C ARG A 78 -1.15 -3.20 -11.15
N ALA A 79 0.04 -3.48 -10.62
CA ALA A 79 0.43 -4.84 -10.25
C ALA A 79 -0.58 -5.51 -9.28
N LYS A 80 -1.07 -6.70 -9.64
CA LYS A 80 -2.15 -7.42 -8.91
C LYS A 80 -3.47 -6.65 -8.83
N HIS A 81 -3.71 -5.74 -9.78
CA HIS A 81 -4.93 -4.96 -9.89
C HIS A 81 -5.20 -4.01 -8.71
N ARG A 82 -4.16 -3.67 -7.95
CA ARG A 82 -4.25 -2.80 -6.78
C ARG A 82 -4.20 -1.33 -7.20
N ILE A 83 -5.33 -0.86 -7.70
CA ILE A 83 -5.52 0.53 -8.15
C ILE A 83 -5.32 1.55 -7.00
N PRO A 84 -5.08 2.83 -7.32
CA PRO A 84 -5.15 3.92 -6.36
C PRO A 84 -6.51 3.99 -5.66
N VAL A 85 -6.53 3.79 -4.34
CA VAL A 85 -7.73 3.92 -3.49
C VAL A 85 -7.44 4.75 -2.25
N LEU A 86 -8.43 5.53 -1.82
CA LEU A 86 -8.32 6.40 -0.65
C LEU A 86 -8.13 5.57 0.62
N SER A 87 -7.17 5.98 1.45
CA SER A 87 -6.96 5.46 2.80
C SER A 87 -7.37 6.47 3.87
N TRP A 88 -7.09 7.75 3.61
CA TRP A 88 -7.40 8.84 4.53
C TRP A 88 -7.63 10.16 3.79
N ILE A 89 -8.47 11.04 4.35
CA ILE A 89 -8.68 12.42 3.88
C ILE A 89 -8.62 13.41 5.04
N HIS A 90 -7.95 14.54 4.82
CA HIS A 90 -7.87 15.62 5.78
C HIS A 90 -9.21 16.37 5.86
N PRO A 91 -9.78 16.59 7.07
CA PRO A 91 -11.13 17.13 7.22
C PRO A 91 -11.30 18.55 6.68
N GLU A 92 -10.25 19.37 6.71
CA GLU A 92 -10.29 20.77 6.24
C GLU A 92 -9.71 20.94 4.82
N SER A 93 -8.40 20.69 4.64
CA SER A 93 -7.72 20.89 3.35
C SER A 93 -8.12 19.93 2.24
N GLN A 94 -8.86 18.84 2.54
CA GLN A 94 -9.20 17.78 1.59
C GLN A 94 -7.99 17.04 0.98
N ALA A 95 -6.78 17.23 1.52
CA ALA A 95 -5.61 16.45 1.12
C ALA A 95 -5.82 14.96 1.45
N THR A 96 -5.49 14.07 0.51
CA THR A 96 -5.74 12.63 0.66
C THR A 96 -4.47 11.81 0.70
N ILE A 97 -4.49 10.74 1.50
CA ILE A 97 -3.55 9.63 1.40
C ILE A 97 -4.21 8.53 0.58
N VAL A 98 -3.60 8.20 -0.55
CA VAL A 98 -4.05 7.16 -1.48
C VAL A 98 -2.98 6.07 -1.53
N ARG A 99 -3.40 4.81 -1.65
CA ARG A 99 -2.50 3.66 -1.76
C ARG A 99 -2.75 2.86 -3.02
N CYS A 100 -1.70 2.30 -3.59
CA CYS A 100 -1.75 1.43 -4.77
C CYS A 100 -0.54 0.48 -4.79
N SER A 101 -0.49 -0.39 -5.79
CA SER A 101 0.74 -1.06 -6.21
C SER A 101 1.51 -0.24 -7.25
N GLN A 102 2.77 -0.64 -7.50
CA GLN A 102 3.56 -0.13 -8.62
C GLN A 102 2.82 -0.23 -9.96
N PRO A 103 3.03 0.72 -10.89
CA PRO A 103 2.55 0.62 -12.27
C PRO A 103 3.37 -0.41 -13.06
N LEU A 104 2.75 -1.01 -14.08
CA LEU A 104 3.35 -2.02 -14.97
C LEU A 104 3.99 -1.38 -16.22
N VAL A 105 4.80 -0.34 -16.03
CA VAL A 105 5.48 0.41 -17.11
C VAL A 105 6.45 -0.47 -17.90
N GLY A 106 7.18 -1.34 -17.21
CA GLY A 106 8.17 -2.23 -17.79
C GLY A 106 9.36 -1.53 -18.46
N PRO A 107 10.23 -2.30 -19.14
CA PRO A 107 11.45 -1.78 -19.75
C PRO A 107 11.18 -0.85 -20.94
N SER A 108 10.01 -0.95 -21.56
CA SER A 108 9.61 -0.17 -22.74
C SER A 108 8.78 1.08 -22.42
N ASP A 109 8.72 1.50 -21.15
CA ASP A 109 7.97 2.69 -20.71
C ASP A 109 6.51 2.69 -21.18
N ARG A 110 5.82 1.56 -21.00
CA ARG A 110 4.38 1.46 -21.30
C ARG A 110 3.60 2.47 -20.47
N ARG A 111 2.59 3.06 -21.10
CA ARG A 111 1.72 4.09 -20.52
C ARG A 111 0.29 3.62 -20.46
N CYS A 112 -0.47 4.15 -19.50
CA CYS A 112 -1.90 3.97 -19.39
C CYS A 112 -2.55 5.34 -19.22
N LYS A 113 -3.27 5.79 -20.25
CA LYS A 113 -3.91 7.11 -20.23
C LYS A 113 -4.97 7.21 -19.13
N GLU A 114 -5.61 6.09 -18.83
CA GLU A 114 -6.59 5.97 -17.77
C GLU A 114 -5.95 6.11 -16.40
N ASP A 115 -4.75 5.55 -16.17
CA ASP A 115 -4.01 5.70 -14.91
C ASP A 115 -3.50 7.13 -14.73
N GLU A 116 -2.93 7.71 -15.78
CA GLU A 116 -2.52 9.13 -15.81
C GLU A 116 -3.71 10.05 -15.48
N ARG A 117 -4.88 9.81 -16.10
CA ARG A 117 -6.11 10.55 -15.81
C ARG A 117 -6.62 10.27 -14.38
N PHE A 118 -6.53 9.04 -13.89
CA PHE A 118 -6.95 8.68 -12.54
C PHE A 118 -6.17 9.50 -11.51
N LEU A 119 -4.84 9.54 -11.63
CA LEU A 119 -3.99 10.33 -10.74
C LEU A 119 -4.23 11.84 -10.89
N GLN A 120 -4.49 12.33 -12.10
CA GLN A 120 -4.89 13.72 -12.32
C GLN A 120 -6.19 14.07 -11.58
N ILE A 121 -7.22 13.22 -11.64
CA ILE A 121 -8.47 13.45 -10.91
C ILE A 121 -8.25 13.44 -9.39
N ILE A 122 -7.36 12.58 -8.88
CA ILE A 122 -6.98 12.59 -7.45
C ILE A 122 -6.35 13.93 -7.08
N MET A 123 -5.47 14.48 -7.91
CA MET A 123 -4.88 15.79 -7.67
C MET A 123 -5.94 16.89 -7.68
N ASP A 124 -6.81 16.89 -8.70
CA ASP A 124 -7.88 17.88 -8.87
C ASP A 124 -8.93 17.83 -7.76
N ALA A 125 -9.07 16.70 -7.07
CA ALA A 125 -9.93 16.57 -5.89
C ALA A 125 -9.47 17.43 -4.69
N ASN A 126 -8.21 17.90 -4.69
CA ASN A 126 -7.68 18.85 -3.74
C ASN A 126 -7.47 20.22 -4.41
N ALA A 127 -8.45 21.11 -4.25
CA ALA A 127 -8.42 22.46 -4.83
C ALA A 127 -7.26 23.35 -4.35
N GLN A 128 -6.55 22.97 -3.28
CA GLN A 128 -5.44 23.74 -2.70
C GLN A 128 -4.06 23.32 -3.24
N SER A 129 -3.97 22.26 -4.06
CA SER A 129 -2.70 21.79 -4.60
C SER A 129 -2.69 21.78 -6.13
N HIS A 130 -1.53 22.06 -6.71
CA HIS A 130 -1.24 21.91 -8.13
C HIS A 130 -0.21 20.82 -8.40
N LYS A 131 0.11 20.01 -7.38
CA LYS A 131 1.09 18.92 -7.44
C LYS A 131 0.59 17.70 -6.68
N LEU A 132 0.85 16.52 -7.21
CA LEU A 132 0.61 15.23 -6.54
C LEU A 132 1.95 14.58 -6.18
N THR A 133 2.20 14.39 -4.89
CA THR A 133 3.42 13.70 -4.45
C THR A 133 3.17 12.20 -4.34
N ILE A 134 3.99 11.41 -5.03
CA ILE A 134 4.03 9.95 -4.92
C ILE A 134 5.24 9.57 -4.07
N PHE A 135 4.97 8.83 -3.00
CA PHE A 135 6.01 8.23 -2.17
C PHE A 135 6.12 6.74 -2.52
N ASP A 136 7.18 6.39 -3.24
CA ASP A 136 7.53 4.99 -3.45
C ASP A 136 8.37 4.53 -2.27
N ALA A 137 7.83 3.58 -1.49
CA ALA A 137 8.51 3.08 -0.31
C ALA A 137 9.89 2.47 -0.62
N ARG A 138 10.10 1.97 -1.84
CA ARG A 138 11.30 1.20 -2.18
C ARG A 138 12.54 2.08 -2.24
N GLN A 139 13.67 1.39 -2.15
CA GLN A 139 14.93 1.89 -2.67
C GLN A 139 14.85 2.13 -4.17
N SER A 140 15.35 3.27 -4.63
CA SER A 140 15.37 3.65 -6.05
C SER A 140 15.97 2.55 -6.95
N SER A 141 17.06 1.92 -6.52
CA SER A 141 17.69 0.77 -7.22
C SER A 141 16.76 -0.44 -7.39
N VAL A 142 15.91 -0.72 -6.39
CA VAL A 142 14.90 -1.79 -6.44
C VAL A 142 13.76 -1.40 -7.38
N ALA A 143 13.34 -0.14 -7.38
CA ALA A 143 12.33 0.35 -8.32
C ALA A 143 12.79 0.24 -9.78
N ILE A 144 14.05 0.59 -10.07
CA ILE A 144 14.68 0.42 -11.39
C ILE A 144 14.77 -1.06 -11.77
N THR A 145 15.15 -1.93 -10.84
CA THR A 145 15.19 -3.38 -11.08
C THR A 145 13.80 -3.94 -11.41
N ASN A 146 12.75 -3.46 -10.71
CA ASN A 146 11.38 -3.85 -11.00
C ASN A 146 10.89 -3.30 -12.35
N LYS A 147 11.34 -2.12 -12.78
CA LYS A 147 11.09 -1.61 -14.14
C LYS A 147 11.61 -2.58 -15.20
N GLY A 148 12.80 -3.15 -14.99
CA GLY A 148 13.36 -4.20 -15.85
C GLY A 148 12.55 -5.52 -15.85
N LYS A 149 11.63 -5.71 -14.91
CA LYS A 149 10.78 -6.91 -14.73
C LYS A 149 9.30 -6.56 -14.85
N ASP A 150 8.95 -5.76 -15.85
CA ASP A 150 7.58 -5.34 -16.18
C ASP A 150 6.83 -4.47 -15.14
N GLY A 151 7.40 -4.21 -13.97
CA GLY A 151 6.90 -3.22 -13.00
C GLY A 151 7.44 -1.81 -13.28
N GLY A 152 7.73 -1.05 -12.23
CA GLY A 152 8.42 0.24 -12.33
C GLY A 152 7.77 1.31 -11.45
N TYR A 153 7.79 2.56 -11.92
CA TYR A 153 7.33 3.73 -11.17
C TYR A 153 6.85 4.82 -12.15
N GLU A 154 6.11 5.79 -11.63
CA GLU A 154 5.56 6.92 -12.37
C GLU A 154 6.66 7.92 -12.78
N SER A 155 6.96 8.02 -14.08
CA SER A 155 7.94 8.98 -14.59
C SER A 155 7.33 10.39 -14.67
N GLU A 156 8.01 11.40 -14.13
CA GLU A 156 7.59 12.81 -14.19
C GLU A 156 7.43 13.34 -15.63
N SER A 157 8.03 12.67 -16.62
CA SER A 157 7.84 12.99 -18.04
C SER A 157 6.46 12.59 -18.59
N PHE A 158 5.79 11.62 -17.96
CA PHE A 158 4.48 11.10 -18.40
C PHE A 158 3.35 11.45 -17.45
N TYR A 159 3.67 11.70 -16.18
CA TYR A 159 2.73 12.16 -15.17
C TYR A 159 3.03 13.64 -14.87
N PRO A 160 2.47 14.58 -15.65
CA PRO A 160 2.67 16.00 -15.38
C PRO A 160 2.14 16.33 -13.99
N ASN A 161 2.82 17.25 -13.29
CA ASN A 161 2.47 17.67 -11.93
C ASN A 161 2.61 16.60 -10.84
N VAL A 162 3.23 15.45 -11.15
CA VAL A 162 3.62 14.46 -10.15
C VAL A 162 5.06 14.72 -9.68
N GLU A 163 5.28 14.56 -8.38
CA GLU A 163 6.61 14.47 -7.77
C GLU A 163 6.86 13.08 -7.22
N LEU A 164 7.90 12.40 -7.67
CA LEU A 164 8.22 11.06 -7.17
C LEU A 164 9.36 11.10 -6.15
N ASN A 165 9.09 10.59 -4.94
CA ASN A 165 10.08 10.46 -3.87
C ASN A 165 10.26 8.98 -3.50
N PHE A 166 11.50 8.50 -3.52
CA PHE A 166 11.86 7.18 -2.98
C PHE A 166 12.15 7.29 -1.49
N LEU A 167 11.49 6.47 -0.67
CA LEU A 167 11.69 6.45 0.79
C LEU A 167 12.87 5.58 1.22
N GLU A 168 13.48 4.84 0.28
CA GLU A 168 14.66 4.02 0.53
C GLU A 168 14.46 2.90 1.58
N ILE A 169 13.24 2.37 1.69
CA ILE A 169 12.92 1.27 2.62
C ILE A 169 13.31 -0.08 1.97
N PRO A 170 14.14 -0.90 2.65
CA PRO A 170 14.51 -2.21 2.16
C PRO A 170 13.33 -3.20 2.04
N ASN A 171 13.50 -4.20 1.17
CA ASN A 171 12.48 -5.24 1.00
C ASN A 171 12.42 -6.21 2.19
N ILE A 172 11.38 -7.06 2.19
CA ILE A 172 11.11 -8.02 3.26
C ILE A 172 12.26 -9.00 3.55
N HIS A 173 13.13 -9.30 2.58
CA HIS A 173 14.26 -10.20 2.80
C HIS A 173 15.35 -9.53 3.63
N VAL A 174 15.59 -8.24 3.40
CA VAL A 174 16.52 -7.43 4.20
C VAL A 174 15.98 -7.26 5.62
N MET A 175 14.70 -6.93 5.77
CA MET A 175 14.07 -6.79 7.09
C MET A 175 14.11 -8.08 7.90
N ARG A 176 13.85 -9.22 7.25
CA ARG A 176 13.92 -10.54 7.88
C ARG A 176 15.34 -10.87 8.36
N GLU A 177 16.35 -10.56 7.56
CA GLU A 177 17.75 -10.78 7.93
C GLU A 177 18.18 -9.84 9.06
N SER A 178 17.75 -8.59 9.04
CA SER A 178 17.96 -7.62 10.12
C SER A 178 17.40 -8.13 11.45
N LEU A 179 16.15 -8.60 11.46
CA LEU A 179 15.54 -9.19 12.67
C LEU A 179 16.24 -10.47 13.13
N ARG A 180 16.72 -11.29 12.19
CA ARG A 180 17.49 -12.50 12.51
C ARG A 180 18.77 -12.15 13.25
N LYS A 181 19.55 -11.18 12.76
CA LYS A 181 20.74 -10.66 13.44
C LYS A 181 20.40 -10.05 14.78
N MET A 182 19.31 -9.29 14.85
CA MET A 182 18.82 -8.71 16.10
C MET A 182 18.61 -9.78 17.16
N LYS A 183 17.90 -10.87 16.83
CA LYS A 183 17.71 -12.01 17.73
C LYS A 183 19.03 -12.59 18.24
N ASP A 184 20.02 -12.77 17.37
CA ASP A 184 21.33 -13.35 17.73
C ASP A 184 22.09 -12.46 18.74
N VAL A 185 21.87 -11.14 18.70
CA VAL A 185 22.51 -10.17 19.62
C VAL A 185 21.81 -10.10 20.98
N VAL A 186 20.48 -10.27 21.03
CA VAL A 186 19.70 -10.10 22.27
C VAL A 186 19.45 -11.38 23.05
N TYR A 187 19.62 -12.55 22.44
CA TYR A 187 19.26 -13.82 23.06
C TYR A 187 20.26 -14.94 22.72
N PRO A 188 20.68 -15.79 23.69
CA PRO A 188 20.19 -15.85 25.08
C PRO A 188 20.89 -14.88 26.04
N THR A 189 22.09 -14.40 25.70
CA THR A 189 22.91 -13.54 26.55
C THR A 189 23.42 -12.36 25.73
N ILE A 190 23.37 -11.16 26.33
CA ILE A 190 23.85 -9.93 25.71
C ILE A 190 25.35 -9.76 26.00
N ASP A 191 26.12 -9.43 24.97
CA ASP A 191 27.50 -8.95 25.13
C ASP A 191 27.50 -7.43 25.35
N GLU A 192 27.53 -7.03 26.62
CA GLU A 192 27.52 -5.62 27.04
C GLU A 192 28.71 -4.82 26.50
N ALA A 193 29.88 -5.45 26.33
CA ALA A 193 31.09 -4.77 25.88
C ALA A 193 31.00 -4.32 24.41
N HIS A 194 30.26 -5.08 23.59
CA HIS A 194 30.11 -4.83 22.15
C HIS A 194 28.68 -4.42 21.75
N TRP A 195 27.80 -4.17 22.73
CA TRP A 195 26.37 -3.91 22.52
C TRP A 195 26.09 -2.95 21.36
N HIS A 196 26.62 -1.73 21.42
CA HIS A 196 26.36 -0.71 20.39
C HIS A 196 26.82 -1.14 19.00
N SER A 197 28.00 -1.75 18.88
CA SER A 197 28.52 -2.21 17.59
C SER A 197 27.73 -3.38 17.02
N PHE A 198 27.29 -4.32 17.86
CA PHE A 198 26.52 -5.47 17.41
C PHE A 198 25.10 -5.06 17.02
N ILE A 199 24.47 -4.14 17.75
CA ILE A 199 23.18 -3.54 17.38
C ILE A 199 23.28 -2.82 16.03
N ASP A 200 24.31 -1.99 15.84
CA ASP A 200 24.50 -1.24 14.60
C ASP A 200 24.62 -2.18 13.38
N GLN A 201 25.37 -3.28 13.51
CA GLN A 201 25.53 -4.30 12.45
C GLN A 201 24.24 -5.07 12.08
N THR A 202 23.20 -4.97 12.90
CA THR A 202 21.88 -5.54 12.56
C THR A 202 21.12 -4.66 11.59
N HIS A 203 21.44 -3.35 11.52
CA HIS A 203 20.68 -2.31 10.84
C HIS A 203 19.22 -2.16 11.28
N TRP A 204 18.80 -2.82 12.37
CA TRP A 204 17.39 -2.83 12.78
C TRP A 204 16.88 -1.41 13.08
N LEU A 205 17.64 -0.65 13.88
CA LEU A 205 17.27 0.72 14.23
C LEU A 205 17.36 1.69 13.03
N GLU A 206 18.27 1.43 12.09
CA GLU A 206 18.37 2.18 10.83
C GLU A 206 17.07 2.05 10.02
N TYR A 207 16.48 0.85 9.97
CA TYR A 207 15.26 0.57 9.21
C TYR A 207 13.96 0.99 9.90
N ILE A 208 14.01 1.29 11.20
CA ILE A 208 12.87 1.84 11.96
C ILE A 208 12.79 3.37 11.84
N ARG A 209 13.92 4.03 11.58
CA ARG A 209 14.02 5.50 11.51
C ARG A 209 13.32 6.07 10.29
#